data_AF-A0A0N4ZY55-F1
#
_entry.id   AF-A0A0N4ZY55-F1
#
_cell.length_a   1.000
_cell.length_b   1.000
_cell.length_c   1.000
_cell.angle_alpha   90.00
_cell.angle_beta   90.00
_cell.angle_gamma   90.00
#
_symmetry.space_group_name_H-M   'P 1'
#
loop_
_entity.id
_entity.type
_entity.pdbx_description
1 polymer ?
#
loop_
_entity_poly.entity_id
_entity_poly.type
_entity_poly.pdbx_seq_one_letter_code
_entity_poly.pdbx_strand_id
1 'polypeptide(L)'
;MYYEDIFKPNSEPVKLIVTNLNENISDKIFYDYFSRWGQIQSIKVMRDASTNLCRGFGYVTFTNNVSTIRCFHDNPHSIGNNKVNISTIRNNITVSLF
;
A
#
# COMPACT_ATOMS: atom_id res chain seq x y z
N MET A 1 -2.41 -20.18 -3.23
CA MET A 1 -1.41 -19.34 -3.93
C MET A 1 -0.35 -19.01 -2.91
N TYR A 2 0.89 -19.49 -3.08
CA TYR A 2 1.94 -19.28 -2.08
C TYR A 2 2.54 -17.87 -2.23
N TYR A 3 2.96 -17.28 -1.10
CA TYR A 3 3.53 -15.94 -1.02
C TYR A 3 4.66 -15.69 -2.02
N GLU A 4 5.50 -16.71 -2.24
CA GLU A 4 6.65 -16.62 -3.14
C GLU A 4 6.27 -16.45 -4.62
N ASP A 5 5.06 -16.84 -5.01
CA ASP A 5 4.57 -16.62 -6.38
C ASP A 5 4.14 -15.17 -6.64
N ILE A 6 3.82 -14.41 -5.58
CA ILE A 6 3.35 -13.03 -5.69
C ILE A 6 4.52 -12.08 -5.88
N PHE A 7 5.68 -12.35 -5.28
CA PHE A 7 6.81 -11.41 -5.24
C PHE A 7 8.07 -11.92 -5.95
N LYS A 8 7.93 -12.59 -7.10
CA LYS A 8 9.06 -13.07 -7.88
C LYS A 8 9.98 -11.91 -8.32
N PRO A 9 11.31 -12.04 -8.29
CA PRO A 9 12.24 -10.95 -8.61
C PRO A 9 12.04 -10.29 -9.98
N ASN A 10 11.49 -11.03 -10.96
CA ASN A 10 11.26 -10.57 -12.34
C ASN A 10 9.76 -10.50 -12.70
N SER A 11 8.85 -10.42 -11.72
CA SER A 11 7.43 -10.20 -11.99
C SER A 11 7.06 -8.73 -11.98
N GLU A 12 5.96 -8.41 -12.66
CA GLU A 12 5.31 -7.09 -12.65
C GLU A 12 5.26 -6.47 -11.24
N PRO A 13 5.44 -5.14 -11.12
CA PRO A 13 5.36 -4.44 -9.85
C PRO A 13 4.05 -4.76 -9.12
N VAL A 14 4.18 -5.21 -7.87
CA VAL A 14 3.02 -5.56 -7.05
C VAL A 14 2.42 -4.29 -6.44
N LYS A 15 1.15 -4.05 -6.76
CA LYS A 15 0.35 -2.95 -6.20
C LYS A 15 -0.22 -3.34 -4.85
N LEU A 16 0.12 -2.58 -3.83
CA LEU A 16 -0.46 -2.71 -2.49
C LEU A 16 -1.67 -1.79 -2.36
N ILE A 17 -2.71 -2.30 -1.71
CA ILE A 17 -3.89 -1.56 -1.30
C ILE A 17 -3.76 -1.29 0.20
N VAL A 18 -3.88 -0.02 0.57
CA VAL A 18 -3.82 0.43 1.95
C VAL A 18 -5.22 0.88 2.34
N THR A 19 -5.80 0.26 3.37
CA THR A 19 -7.16 0.56 3.83
C THR A 19 -7.17 1.05 5.28
N ASN A 20 -8.30 1.56 5.73
CA ASN A 20 -8.47 2.22 7.03
C ASN A 20 -7.67 3.54 7.16
N LEU A 21 -7.54 4.26 6.05
CA LEU A 21 -6.89 5.57 6.03
C LEU A 21 -7.77 6.65 6.70
N ASN A 22 -7.12 7.61 7.35
CA ASN A 22 -7.79 8.82 7.83
C ASN A 22 -8.33 9.64 6.65
N GLU A 23 -9.54 10.20 6.77
CA GLU A 23 -10.15 11.05 5.74
C GLU A 23 -9.28 12.27 5.36
N ASN A 24 -8.49 12.79 6.29
CA ASN A 24 -7.64 13.96 6.12
C ASN A 24 -6.21 13.62 5.67
N ILE A 25 -5.89 12.34 5.39
CA ILE A 25 -4.55 11.97 4.95
C ILE A 25 -4.20 12.68 3.64
N SER A 26 -3.00 13.27 3.56
CA SER A 26 -2.48 13.86 2.34
C SER A 26 -1.62 12.87 1.55
N ASP A 27 -1.54 13.03 0.23
CA ASP A 27 -0.66 12.22 -0.60
C ASP A 27 0.80 12.35 -0.19
N LYS A 28 1.21 13.51 0.34
CA LYS A 28 2.55 13.73 0.91
C LYS A 28 2.79 12.87 2.15
N ILE A 29 1.89 12.88 3.14
CA ILE A 29 2.04 12.05 4.35
C ILE A 29 2.07 10.57 3.97
N PHE A 30 1.21 10.16 3.03
CA PHE A 30 1.15 8.80 2.51
C PHE A 30 2.48 8.42 1.82
N TYR A 31 3.00 9.28 0.94
CA TYR A 31 4.30 9.08 0.28
C TYR A 31 5.46 8.96 1.28
N ASP A 32 5.56 9.92 2.20
CA ASP A 32 6.66 10.00 3.17
C ASP A 32 6.68 8.74 4.05
N TYR A 33 5.51 8.25 4.46
CA TYR A 33 5.39 7.02 5.25
C TYR A 33 5.88 5.78 4.49
N PHE A 34 5.45 5.60 3.23
CA PHE A 34 5.80 4.43 2.43
C PHE A 34 7.22 4.47 1.86
N SER A 35 7.82 5.65 1.73
CA SER A 35 9.20 5.79 1.23
C SER A 35 10.25 5.12 2.13
N ARG A 36 9.89 4.76 3.36
CA ARG A 36 10.77 4.07 4.32
C ARG A 36 11.20 2.67 3.88
N TRP A 37 10.40 1.98 3.05
CA TRP A 37 10.73 0.63 2.58
C TRP A 37 11.46 0.61 1.24
N GLY A 38 11.46 1.73 0.51
CA GLY A 38 12.20 1.86 -0.75
C GLY A 38 11.60 2.92 -1.68
N GLN A 39 12.20 3.01 -2.86
CA GLN A 39 11.77 3.96 -3.88
C GLN A 39 10.35 3.63 -4.37
N ILE A 40 9.48 4.65 -4.31
CA ILE A 40 8.10 4.57 -4.76
C ILE A 40 8.05 4.80 -6.27
N GLN A 41 7.38 3.90 -6.99
CA GLN A 41 7.03 4.07 -8.39
C GLN A 41 5.77 4.94 -8.54
N SER A 42 4.73 4.66 -7.75
CA SER A 42 3.50 5.44 -7.74
C SER A 42 2.75 5.33 -6.42
N ILE A 43 2.00 6.38 -6.09
CA ILE A 43 1.00 6.39 -5.01
C ILE A 43 -0.29 7.05 -5.51
N LYS A 44 -1.40 6.69 -4.89
CA LYS A 44 -2.69 7.38 -5.09
C LYS A 44 -3.57 7.23 -3.86
N VAL A 45 -3.91 8.33 -3.18
CA VAL A 45 -4.99 8.34 -2.20
C VAL A 45 -6.31 8.54 -2.94
N MET A 46 -7.28 7.66 -2.69
CA MET A 46 -8.59 7.76 -3.33
C MET A 46 -9.44 8.77 -2.57
N ARG A 47 -9.90 9.81 -3.27
CA ARG A 47 -10.65 10.92 -2.70
C ARG A 47 -12.05 11.01 -3.30
N ASP A 48 -12.97 11.54 -2.51
CA ASP A 48 -14.27 11.96 -3.00
C ASP A 48 -14.13 13.24 -3.84
N ALA A 49 -14.80 13.30 -4.99
CA ALA A 49 -14.62 14.40 -5.94
C ALA A 49 -15.25 15.72 -5.47
N SER A 50 -16.24 15.67 -4.57
CA SER A 50 -16.95 16.86 -4.08
C SER A 50 -16.29 17.45 -2.84
N THR A 51 -15.84 16.61 -1.91
CA THR A 51 -15.27 17.03 -0.62
C THR A 51 -13.74 17.00 -0.60
N ASN A 52 -13.10 16.33 -1.57
CA ASN A 52 -11.65 16.09 -1.62
C ASN A 52 -11.11 15.28 -0.42
N LEU A 53 -11.99 14.68 0.39
CA LEU A 53 -11.63 13.84 1.52
C LEU A 53 -11.29 12.42 1.06
N CYS A 54 -10.37 11.76 1.77
CA CYS A 54 -10.00 10.38 1.49
C CYS A 54 -11.18 9.44 1.75
N ARG A 55 -11.41 8.49 0.82
CA ARG A 55 -12.43 7.45 0.90
C ARG A 55 -12.02 6.25 1.77
N GLY A 56 -11.02 6.42 2.62
CA GLY A 56 -10.51 5.38 3.53
C GLY A 56 -9.51 4.40 2.91
N PHE A 57 -9.07 4.61 1.67
CA PHE A 57 -8.06 3.75 1.03
C PHE A 57 -7.20 4.46 -0.01
N GLY A 58 -6.06 3.84 -0.31
CA GLY A 58 -5.10 4.29 -1.31
C GLY A 58 -4.26 3.13 -1.84
N TYR A 59 -3.40 3.43 -2.81
CA TYR A 59 -2.51 2.47 -3.44
C TYR A 59 -1.06 2.93 -3.36
N VAL A 60 -0.15 1.97 -3.18
CA VAL A 60 1.29 2.19 -3.32
C VAL A 60 1.90 1.10 -4.19
N THR A 61 2.85 1.48 -5.04
CA THR A 61 3.65 0.55 -5.84
C THR A 61 5.11 0.99 -5.76
N PHE A 62 5.99 0.06 -5.38
CA PHE A 62 7.43 0.29 -5.29
C PHE A 62 8.12 -0.03 -6.61
N THR A 63 9.32 0.50 -6.82
CA THR A 63 10.12 0.20 -8.03
C THR A 63 10.69 -1.21 -8.04
N ASN A 64 10.76 -1.89 -6.88
CA ASN A 64 11.29 -3.24 -6.76
C ASN A 64 10.48 -4.09 -5.78
N ASN A 65 10.41 -5.39 -6.04
CA ASN A 65 9.62 -6.33 -5.23
C ASN A 65 10.19 -6.54 -3.83
N VAL A 66 11.49 -6.34 -3.62
CA VAL A 66 12.11 -6.40 -2.28
C VAL A 66 11.49 -5.36 -1.34
N SER A 67 11.28 -4.13 -1.82
CA SER A 67 10.64 -3.05 -1.06
C SER A 67 9.18 -3.40 -0.76
N THR A 68 8.47 -3.96 -1.75
CA THR A 68 7.09 -4.39 -1.55
C THR A 68 6.97 -5.50 -0.51
N ILE A 69 7.82 -6.54 -0.56
CA ILE A 69 7.85 -7.62 0.43
C ILE A 69 8.13 -7.04 1.83
N ARG A 70 9.17 -6.22 1.96
CA ARG A 70 9.53 -5.61 3.25
C ARG A 70 8.38 -4.79 3.81
N CYS A 71 7.77 -3.93 3.00
CA CYS A 71 6.60 -3.17 3.41
C CYS A 71 5.45 -4.10 3.80
N PHE A 72 5.14 -5.12 3.00
CA PHE A 72 4.02 -6.00 3.27
C PHE A 72 4.17 -6.76 4.58
N HIS A 73 5.38 -7.22 4.91
CA HIS A 73 5.65 -8.01 6.11
C HIS A 73 5.86 -7.20 7.39
N ASP A 74 6.16 -5.90 7.29
CA ASP A 74 6.46 -5.02 8.42
C ASP A 74 5.19 -4.53 9.15
N ASN A 75 4.39 -5.47 9.63
CA ASN A 75 3.19 -5.21 10.40
C ASN A 75 3.49 -5.09 11.90
N PRO A 76 2.76 -4.22 12.64
CA PRO A 76 1.63 -3.41 12.18
C PRO A 76 2.05 -2.08 11.55
N HIS A 77 1.23 -1.57 10.62
CA HIS A 77 1.40 -0.23 10.06
C HIS A 77 0.52 0.80 10.75
N SER A 78 1.06 2.00 10.98
CA SER A 78 0.32 3.12 11.57
C SER A 78 0.77 4.44 10.95
N ILE A 79 -0.16 5.18 10.35
CA ILE A 79 0.08 6.49 9.76
C ILE A 79 -0.59 7.54 10.66
N GLY A 80 0.22 8.33 11.36
CA GLY A 80 -0.28 9.15 12.47
C GLY A 80 -0.84 8.27 13.59
N ASN A 81 -2.07 8.53 14.02
CA ASN A 81 -2.75 7.76 15.07
C ASN A 81 -3.60 6.61 14.52
N ASN A 82 -3.63 6.41 13.19
CA ASN A 82 -4.51 5.43 12.55
C ASN A 82 -3.71 4.18 12.16
N LYS A 83 -4.12 3.02 12.67
CA LYS A 83 -3.66 1.72 12.18
C LYS A 83 -4.22 1.47 10.78
N VAL A 84 -3.36 1.10 9.85
CA VAL A 84 -3.75 0.86 8.45
C VAL A 84 -3.52 -0.61 8.10
N ASN A 85 -4.33 -1.15 7.20
CA ASN A 85 -4.19 -2.52 6.73
C ASN A 85 -3.58 -2.52 5.34
N ILE A 86 -2.67 -3.45 5.08
CA ILE A 86 -2.07 -3.65 3.76
C ILE A 86 -2.54 -4.97 3.18
N SER A 87 -3.05 -4.90 1.95
CA SER A 87 -3.41 -6.06 1.16
C SER A 87 -2.87 -5.93 -0.27
N THR A 88 -2.89 -7.03 -1.02
CA THR A 88 -2.56 -7.05 -2.44
C THR A 88 -3.59 -7.89 -3.19
N ILE A 89 -3.90 -7.53 -4.44
CA ILE A 89 -4.81 -8.31 -5.29
C ILE A 89 -3.99 -8.94 -6.40
N ARG A 90 -4.02 -10.27 -6.48
CA ARG A 90 -3.47 -11.01 -7.61
C ARG A 90 -4.49 -12.05 -8.06
N ASN A 91 -4.78 -12.09 -9.36
CA ASN A 91 -5.77 -13.01 -9.96
C ASN A 91 -7.16 -12.95 -9.29
N ASN A 92 -7.65 -11.75 -8.96
CA ASN A 92 -8.91 -11.51 -8.24
C ASN A 92 -8.99 -12.09 -6.82
N ILE A 93 -7.87 -12.55 -6.25
CA ILE A 93 -7.77 -12.98 -4.85
C ILE A 93 -7.07 -11.88 -4.06
N THR A 94 -7.72 -11.45 -2.98
CA THR A 94 -7.10 -10.52 -2.01
C THR A 94 -6.25 -11.32 -1.05
N VAL A 95 -4.98 -10.95 -0.93
CA VAL A 95 -4.05 -11.50 0.05
C VAL A 95 -3.73 -10.42 1.07
N SER A 96 -3.96 -10.73 2.34
CA SER A 96 -3.65 -9.85 3.48
C SER A 96 -2.86 -10.68 4.50
N LEU A 97 -1.95 -10.03 5.23
CA LEU A 97 -1.40 -10.59 6.45
C LEU A 97 -2.36 -10.21 7.59
N PHE A 98 -2.80 -11.21 8.35
CA PHE A 98 -3.61 -11.03 9.55
C PHE A 98 -2.71 -11.11 10.78
#